data_AF-A0A7Y0LA52-F1
#
_entry.id   AF-A0A7Y0LA52-F1
#
_cell.length_a   1.000
_cell.length_b   1.000
_cell.length_c   1.000
_cell.angle_alpha   90.00
_cell.angle_beta   90.00
_cell.angle_gamma   90.00
#
_symmetry.space_group_name_H-M   'P 1'
#
loop_
_entity.id
_entity.type
_entity.pdbx_description
1 polymer ?
#
loop_
_entity_poly.entity_id
_entity_poly.type
_entity_poly.pdbx_seq_one_letter_code
_entity_poly.pdbx_strand_id
1 'polypeptide(L)'
;MNINATLIGESIAFIVFVIFCMKFVWPPIMAAIEDRQKTIADGLAASDRAAKDLELAQEKAAAQLKEAKAQAAEIIEAAKKREAQMIDEAAEKAQAEREKIIASGHAEIESERNRATEELRQQVSALAVAGAEKILERSIDAAAHSDILDKLVAEL
;
A
#
# COMPACT_ATOMS: atom_id res chain seq x y z
N MET A 1 -36.85 -50.78 91.54
CA MET A 1 -36.67 -49.31 91.39
C MET A 1 -38.03 -48.76 91.04
N ASN A 2 -38.68 -48.07 91.98
CA ASN A 2 -40.08 -47.64 91.81
C ASN A 2 -40.15 -46.51 90.77
N ILE A 3 -41.07 -46.65 89.81
CA ILE A 3 -41.42 -45.59 88.87
C ILE A 3 -42.13 -44.51 89.70
N ASN A 4 -41.39 -43.46 90.07
CA ASN A 4 -41.91 -42.29 90.79
C ASN A 4 -42.31 -41.19 89.80
N ALA A 5 -43.20 -40.29 90.23
CA ALA A 5 -43.66 -39.14 89.44
C ALA A 5 -42.53 -38.24 88.92
N THR A 6 -41.34 -38.30 89.54
CA THR A 6 -40.10 -37.64 89.09
C THR A 6 -39.67 -38.12 87.71
N LEU A 7 -39.80 -39.40 87.39
CA LEU A 7 -39.39 -39.98 86.10
C LEU A 7 -40.29 -39.49 84.95
N ILE A 8 -41.58 -39.27 85.24
CA ILE A 8 -42.54 -38.67 84.29
C ILE A 8 -42.19 -37.18 84.07
N GLY A 9 -41.89 -36.43 85.13
CA GLY A 9 -41.46 -35.04 85.03
C GLY A 9 -40.15 -34.86 84.24
N GLU A 10 -39.14 -35.69 84.53
CA GLU A 10 -37.87 -35.71 83.80
C GLU A 10 -38.06 -36.08 82.31
N SER A 11 -38.95 -37.03 82.01
CA SER A 11 -39.27 -37.40 80.62
C SER A 11 -39.92 -36.26 79.84
N ILE A 12 -40.86 -35.53 80.47
CA ILE A 12 -41.50 -34.37 79.84
C ILE A 12 -40.48 -33.25 79.62
N ALA A 13 -39.64 -32.96 80.61
CA ALA A 13 -38.58 -31.96 80.48
C ALA A 13 -37.57 -32.34 79.37
N PHE A 14 -37.21 -33.61 79.26
CA PHE A 14 -36.35 -34.12 78.19
C PHE A 14 -37.00 -33.95 76.80
N ILE A 15 -38.29 -34.28 76.65
CA ILE A 15 -39.01 -34.10 75.38
C ILE A 15 -39.06 -32.62 74.97
N VAL A 16 -39.39 -31.72 75.91
CA VAL A 16 -39.42 -30.28 75.64
C VAL A 16 -38.03 -29.76 75.26
N PHE A 17 -36.98 -30.23 75.92
CA PHE A 17 -35.59 -29.89 75.58
C PHE A 17 -35.19 -30.38 74.19
N VAL A 18 -35.54 -31.61 73.82
CA VAL A 18 -35.27 -32.16 72.48
C VAL A 18 -35.98 -31.34 71.41
N ILE A 19 -37.26 -30.98 71.62
CA ILE A 19 -38.01 -30.13 70.67
C ILE A 19 -37.36 -28.75 70.54
N PHE A 20 -36.92 -28.16 71.65
CA PHE A 20 -36.21 -26.88 71.64
C PHE A 20 -34.89 -26.97 70.86
N CYS A 21 -34.08 -27.99 71.10
CA CYS A 21 -32.83 -28.22 70.37
C CYS A 21 -33.06 -28.48 68.88
N MET A 22 -34.07 -29.28 68.52
CA MET A 22 -34.43 -29.53 67.13
C MET A 22 -34.89 -28.27 66.39
N LYS A 23 -35.60 -27.37 67.07
CA LYS A 23 -36.16 -26.16 66.44
C LYS A 23 -35.21 -24.97 66.45
N PHE A 24 -34.36 -24.83 67.46
CA PHE A 24 -33.51 -23.63 67.63
C PHE A 24 -32.02 -23.88 67.45
N VAL A 25 -31.50 -25.08 67.77
CA VAL A 25 -30.06 -25.36 67.75
C VAL A 25 -29.65 -26.11 66.47
N TRP A 26 -30.46 -27.06 66.03
CA TRP A 26 -30.15 -27.86 64.84
C TRP A 26 -30.16 -27.06 63.53
N PRO A 27 -31.14 -26.17 63.25
CA PRO A 27 -31.18 -25.41 62.01
C PRO A 27 -29.96 -24.51 61.76
N PRO A 28 -29.46 -23.70 62.72
CA PRO A 28 -28.29 -22.86 62.47
C PRO A 28 -27.01 -23.67 62.27
N ILE A 29 -26.86 -24.83 62.92
CA ILE A 29 -25.70 -25.71 62.71
C ILE A 29 -25.70 -26.29 61.30
N MET A 30 -26.84 -26.84 60.86
CA MET A 30 -26.96 -27.39 59.51
C MET A 30 -26.79 -26.30 58.45
N ALA A 31 -27.38 -25.12 58.66
CA ALA A 31 -27.22 -23.98 57.76
C ALA A 31 -25.74 -23.56 57.63
N ALA A 32 -24.98 -23.52 58.72
CA ALA A 32 -23.55 -23.19 58.67
C ALA A 32 -22.71 -24.24 57.93
N ILE A 33 -23.07 -25.53 58.03
CA ILE A 33 -22.41 -26.61 57.30
C ILE A 33 -22.73 -26.51 55.81
N GLU A 34 -24.00 -26.31 55.46
CA GLU A 34 -24.47 -26.21 54.08
C GLU A 34 -23.90 -24.97 53.38
N ASP A 35 -23.83 -23.83 54.07
CA ASP A 35 -23.22 -22.60 53.54
C ASP A 35 -21.72 -22.78 53.24
N ARG A 36 -20.99 -23.49 54.11
CA ARG A 36 -19.59 -23.85 53.84
C ARG A 36 -19.46 -24.80 52.66
N GLN A 37 -20.28 -25.84 52.59
CA GLN A 37 -20.26 -26.78 51.47
C GLN A 37 -20.56 -26.07 50.14
N LYS A 38 -21.56 -25.18 50.15
CA LYS A 38 -21.94 -24.37 48.99
C LYS A 38 -20.81 -23.43 48.57
N THR A 39 -20.20 -22.71 49.51
CA THR A 39 -19.08 -21.81 49.22
C THR A 39 -17.89 -22.55 48.59
N ILE A 40 -17.57 -23.75 49.10
CA ILE A 40 -16.50 -24.59 48.55
C ILE A 40 -16.86 -25.09 47.16
N ALA A 41 -18.08 -25.59 46.96
CA ALA A 41 -18.54 -26.09 45.67
C ALA A 41 -18.58 -24.98 44.60
N ASP A 42 -19.12 -23.81 44.96
CA ASP A 42 -19.19 -22.65 44.08
C ASP A 42 -17.78 -22.12 43.77
N GLY A 43 -16.88 -22.08 44.75
CA GLY A 43 -15.48 -21.68 44.56
C GLY A 43 -14.72 -22.63 43.63
N LEU A 44 -14.89 -23.93 43.80
CA LEU A 44 -14.25 -24.93 42.94
C LEU A 44 -14.81 -24.87 41.51
N ALA A 45 -16.14 -24.78 41.36
CA ALA A 45 -16.78 -24.66 40.07
C ALA A 45 -16.42 -23.34 39.35
N ALA A 46 -16.21 -22.25 40.09
CA ALA A 46 -15.73 -20.99 39.54
C ALA A 46 -14.27 -21.09 39.08
N SER A 47 -13.41 -21.77 39.86
CA SER A 47 -12.01 -22.01 39.49
C SER A 47 -11.89 -22.83 38.21
N ASP A 48 -12.65 -23.93 38.09
CA ASP A 48 -12.64 -24.78 36.90
C ASP A 48 -13.13 -24.03 35.66
N ARG A 49 -14.19 -23.22 35.80
CA ARG A 49 -14.67 -22.35 34.70
C ARG A 49 -13.61 -21.32 34.32
N ALA A 50 -13.00 -20.65 35.28
CA ALA A 50 -11.96 -19.66 35.02
C ALA A 50 -10.74 -20.27 34.32
N ALA A 51 -10.33 -21.48 34.71
CA ALA A 51 -9.25 -22.20 34.05
C ALA A 51 -9.60 -22.53 32.59
N LYS A 52 -10.81 -23.03 32.35
CA LYS A 52 -11.28 -23.34 31.00
C LYS A 52 -11.44 -22.10 30.12
N ASP A 53 -11.98 -21.01 30.68
CA ASP A 53 -12.14 -19.74 29.97
C ASP A 53 -10.77 -19.12 29.64
N LEU A 54 -9.79 -19.27 30.54
CA LEU A 54 -8.41 -18.85 30.30
C LEU A 54 -7.78 -19.65 29.15
N GLU A 55 -7.92 -20.98 29.15
CA GLU A 55 -7.43 -21.83 28.06
C GLU A 55 -8.06 -21.45 26.72
N LEU A 56 -9.38 -21.30 26.67
CA LEU A 56 -10.10 -20.86 25.47
C LEU A 56 -9.68 -19.47 25.01
N ALA A 57 -9.44 -18.54 25.94
CA ALA A 57 -8.97 -17.20 25.61
C ALA A 57 -7.54 -17.23 25.05
N GLN A 58 -6.66 -18.07 25.60
CA GLN A 58 -5.29 -18.26 25.10
C GLN A 58 -5.29 -18.89 23.70
N GLU A 59 -6.11 -19.91 23.47
CA GLU A 59 -6.26 -20.53 22.14
C GLU A 59 -6.77 -19.52 21.11
N LYS A 60 -7.80 -18.73 21.46
CA LYS A 60 -8.33 -17.68 20.58
C LYS A 60 -7.29 -16.61 20.28
N ALA A 61 -6.55 -16.15 21.29
CA ALA A 61 -5.49 -15.17 21.11
C ALA A 61 -4.36 -15.71 20.20
N ALA A 62 -3.96 -16.97 20.39
CA ALA A 62 -2.95 -17.61 19.55
C ALA A 62 -3.45 -17.77 18.09
N ALA A 63 -4.71 -18.15 17.90
CA ALA A 63 -5.33 -18.24 16.58
C ALA A 63 -5.40 -16.88 15.89
N GLN A 64 -5.84 -15.84 16.59
CA GLN A 64 -5.89 -14.47 16.07
C GLN A 64 -4.50 -13.94 15.70
N LEU A 65 -3.48 -14.21 16.53
CA LEU A 65 -2.10 -13.85 16.21
C LEU A 65 -1.57 -14.57 14.96
N LYS A 66 -1.92 -15.85 14.80
CA LYS A 66 -1.53 -16.62 13.62
C LYS A 66 -2.22 -16.08 12.36
N GLU A 67 -3.51 -15.78 12.45
CA GLU A 67 -4.28 -15.20 11.36
C GLU A 67 -3.75 -13.81 10.98
N ALA A 68 -3.49 -12.94 11.96
CA ALA A 68 -2.91 -11.62 11.72
C ALA A 68 -1.53 -11.69 11.05
N LYS A 69 -0.68 -12.66 11.44
CA LYS A 69 0.60 -12.90 10.77
C LYS A 69 0.44 -13.38 9.33
N ALA A 70 -0.54 -14.25 9.06
CA ALA A 70 -0.83 -14.71 7.71
C ALA A 70 -1.33 -13.57 6.82
N GLN A 71 -2.27 -12.76 7.30
CA GLN A 71 -2.77 -11.58 6.60
C GLN A 71 -1.66 -10.56 6.35
N ALA A 72 -0.78 -10.31 7.33
CA ALA A 72 0.36 -9.42 7.15
C ALA A 72 1.32 -9.92 6.08
N ALA A 73 1.60 -11.23 6.03
CA ALA A 73 2.43 -11.83 4.98
C ALA A 73 1.78 -11.69 3.60
N GLU A 74 0.48 -11.92 3.49
CA GLU A 74 -0.28 -11.76 2.25
C GLU A 74 -0.27 -10.30 1.75
N ILE A 75 -0.44 -9.33 2.66
CA ILE A 75 -0.34 -7.89 2.33
C ILE A 75 1.06 -7.55 1.80
N ILE A 76 2.11 -8.06 2.44
CA ILE A 76 3.50 -7.82 2.00
C ILE A 76 3.75 -8.44 0.62
N GLU A 77 3.25 -9.65 0.37
CA GLU A 77 3.39 -10.31 -0.93
C GLU A 77 2.64 -9.56 -2.02
N ALA A 78 1.39 -9.14 -1.75
CA ALA A 78 0.59 -8.35 -2.65
C ALA A 78 1.25 -6.99 -2.97
N ALA A 79 1.84 -6.34 -1.96
CA ALA A 79 2.57 -5.09 -2.12
C ALA A 79 3.80 -5.27 -3.02
N LYS A 80 4.61 -6.31 -2.81
CA LYS A 80 5.78 -6.63 -3.66
C LYS A 80 5.37 -6.93 -5.09
N LYS A 81 4.29 -7.68 -5.29
CA LYS A 81 3.77 -7.98 -6.63
C LYS A 81 3.32 -6.70 -7.35
N ARG A 82 2.62 -5.82 -6.64
CA ARG A 82 2.17 -4.53 -7.18
C ARG A 82 3.34 -3.60 -7.48
N GLU A 83 4.36 -3.59 -6.63
CA GLU A 83 5.59 -2.83 -6.86
C GLU A 83 6.29 -3.30 -8.13
N ALA A 84 6.47 -4.61 -8.32
CA ALA A 84 7.04 -5.17 -9.54
C ALA A 84 6.24 -4.76 -10.79
N GLN A 85 4.91 -4.89 -10.74
CA GLN A 85 4.03 -4.45 -11.83
C GLN A 85 4.17 -2.95 -12.12
N MET A 86 4.25 -2.11 -11.10
CA MET A 86 4.44 -0.67 -11.27
C MET A 86 5.79 -0.33 -11.91
N ILE A 87 6.85 -1.07 -11.55
CA ILE A 87 8.18 -0.90 -12.15
C ILE A 87 8.14 -1.29 -13.63
N ASP A 88 7.52 -2.42 -13.95
CA ASP A 88 7.39 -2.89 -15.34
C ASP A 88 6.58 -1.90 -16.19
N GLU A 89 5.42 -1.45 -15.69
CA GLU A 89 4.61 -0.42 -16.36
C GLU A 89 5.37 0.91 -16.53
N ALA A 90 6.15 1.31 -15.53
CA ALA A 90 6.97 2.52 -15.61
C ALA A 90 8.10 2.37 -16.64
N ALA A 91 8.72 1.19 -16.73
CA ALA A 91 9.74 0.89 -17.72
C ALA A 91 9.17 0.92 -19.14
N GLU A 92 8.00 0.32 -19.37
CA GLU A 92 7.31 0.36 -20.66
C GLU A 92 6.96 1.79 -21.07
N LYS A 93 6.38 2.58 -20.16
CA LYS A 93 6.08 4.00 -20.42
C LYS A 93 7.34 4.81 -20.72
N ALA A 94 8.42 4.57 -19.98
CA ALA A 94 9.69 5.25 -20.21
C ALA A 94 10.30 4.89 -21.57
N GLN A 95 10.17 3.63 -22.00
CA GLN A 95 10.61 3.20 -23.32
C GLN A 95 9.77 3.83 -24.44
N ALA A 96 8.44 3.84 -24.30
CA ALA A 96 7.56 4.50 -25.25
C ALA A 96 7.84 6.01 -25.38
N GLU A 97 8.06 6.70 -24.26
CA GLU A 97 8.39 8.12 -24.28
C GLU A 97 9.79 8.36 -24.89
N ARG A 98 10.76 7.49 -24.62
CA ARG A 98 12.08 7.56 -25.28
C ARG A 98 11.95 7.43 -26.80
N GLU A 99 11.21 6.45 -27.28
CA GLU A 99 10.99 6.25 -28.72
C GLU A 99 10.31 7.46 -29.35
N LYS A 100 9.33 8.05 -28.66
CA LYS A 100 8.67 9.29 -29.09
C LYS A 100 9.63 10.48 -29.17
N ILE A 101 10.50 10.65 -28.16
CA ILE A 101 11.52 11.72 -28.17
C ILE A 101 12.50 11.53 -29.33
N ILE A 102 12.96 10.29 -29.57
CA ILE A 102 13.86 9.98 -30.69
C ILE A 102 13.18 10.26 -32.03
N ALA A 103 11.93 9.84 -32.21
CA ALA A 103 11.16 10.11 -33.42
C ALA A 103 10.96 11.62 -33.66
N SER A 104 10.64 12.38 -32.61
CA SER A 104 10.54 13.84 -32.67
C SER A 104 11.87 14.48 -33.05
N GLY A 105 12.98 14.02 -32.47
CA GLY A 105 14.32 14.52 -32.78
C GLY A 105 14.72 14.25 -34.23
N HIS A 106 14.37 13.08 -34.78
CA HIS A 106 14.59 12.79 -36.20
C HIS A 106 13.78 13.71 -37.11
N ALA A 107 12.51 13.98 -36.79
CA ALA A 107 11.67 14.91 -37.55
C ALA A 107 12.22 16.35 -37.50
N GLU A 108 12.74 16.78 -36.35
CA GLU A 108 13.36 18.10 -36.20
C GLU A 108 14.66 18.20 -37.01
N ILE A 109 15.52 17.18 -36.97
CA ILE A 109 16.73 17.11 -37.81
C ILE A 109 16.40 17.16 -39.30
N GLU A 110 15.34 16.46 -39.74
CA GLU A 110 14.92 16.48 -41.14
C GLU A 110 14.43 17.87 -41.57
N SER A 111 13.66 18.53 -40.72
CA SER A 111 13.22 19.92 -40.93
C SER A 111 14.41 20.89 -41.00
N GLU A 112 15.37 20.76 -40.09
CA GLU A 112 16.60 21.58 -40.07
C GLU A 112 17.46 21.34 -41.32
N ARG A 113 17.60 20.09 -41.76
CA ARG A 113 18.31 19.75 -43.00
C ARG A 113 17.66 20.38 -44.22
N ASN A 114 16.33 20.37 -44.29
CA ASN A 114 15.60 21.01 -45.38
C ASN A 114 15.82 22.52 -45.37
N ARG A 115 15.78 23.16 -44.20
CA ARG A 115 16.08 24.59 -44.05
C ARG A 115 17.50 24.94 -44.48
N ALA A 116 18.49 24.18 -44.04
CA ALA A 116 19.89 24.37 -44.43
C ALA A 116 20.12 24.15 -45.94
N THR A 117 19.40 23.20 -46.55
CA THR A 117 19.47 22.96 -48.00
C THR A 117 18.89 24.13 -48.79
N GLU A 118 17.80 24.71 -48.32
CA GLU A 118 17.20 25.90 -48.94
C GLU A 118 18.11 27.13 -48.81
N GLU A 119 18.72 27.33 -47.64
CA GLU A 119 19.70 28.39 -47.42
C GLU A 119 20.93 28.22 -48.33
N LEU A 120 21.46 27.00 -48.45
CA LEU A 120 22.55 26.68 -49.38
C LEU A 120 22.16 26.94 -50.83
N ARG A 121 20.92 26.63 -51.25
CA ARG A 121 20.45 26.95 -52.61
C ARG A 121 20.48 28.44 -52.89
N GLN A 122 20.01 29.26 -51.95
CA GLN A 122 20.05 30.72 -52.09
C GLN A 122 21.50 31.23 -52.20
N GLN A 123 22.41 30.73 -51.36
CA GLN A 123 23.83 31.10 -51.41
C GLN A 123 24.48 30.66 -52.73
N VAL A 124 24.17 29.46 -53.23
CA VAL A 124 24.69 28.96 -54.51
C VAL A 124 24.15 29.77 -55.69
N SER A 125 22.87 30.16 -55.68
CA SER A 125 22.32 31.04 -56.72
C SER A 125 23.02 32.41 -56.72
N ALA A 126 23.25 33.00 -55.55
CA ALA A 126 24.01 34.25 -55.44
C ALA A 126 25.45 34.11 -55.96
N LEU A 127 26.12 33.00 -55.60
CA LEU A 127 27.49 32.72 -56.06
C LEU A 127 27.55 32.43 -57.57
N ALA A 128 26.53 31.79 -58.14
CA ALA A 128 26.43 31.52 -59.57
C ALA A 128 26.25 32.82 -60.37
N VAL A 129 25.44 33.76 -59.89
CA VAL A 129 25.31 35.10 -60.50
C VAL A 129 26.64 35.85 -60.41
N ALA A 130 27.25 35.91 -59.23
CA ALA A 130 28.56 36.57 -59.06
C ALA A 130 29.66 35.93 -59.92
N GLY A 131 29.63 34.60 -60.09
CA GLY A 131 30.53 33.86 -60.98
C GLY A 131 30.28 34.18 -62.45
N ALA A 132 29.00 34.26 -62.87
CA ALA A 132 28.62 34.67 -64.22
C ALA A 132 29.01 36.13 -64.51
N GLU A 133 28.81 37.05 -63.57
CA GLU A 133 29.28 38.44 -63.65
C GLU A 133 30.80 38.51 -63.82
N LYS A 134 31.55 37.73 -63.04
CA LYS A 134 33.02 37.70 -63.12
C LYS A 134 33.57 37.07 -64.39
N ILE A 135 32.89 36.05 -64.93
CA ILE A 135 33.20 35.50 -66.25
C ILE A 135 32.88 36.52 -67.33
N LEU A 136 31.75 37.21 -67.23
CA LEU A 136 31.37 38.27 -68.17
C LEU A 136 32.39 39.40 -68.15
N GLU A 137 32.77 39.90 -66.98
CA GLU A 137 33.81 40.92 -66.77
C GLU A 137 35.16 40.48 -67.34
N ARG A 138 35.53 39.20 -67.22
CA ARG A 138 36.75 38.65 -67.82
C ARG A 138 36.65 38.46 -69.34
N SER A 139 35.46 38.19 -69.87
CA SER A 139 35.20 38.07 -71.31
C SER A 139 34.99 39.42 -72.00
N ILE A 140 34.66 40.46 -71.23
CA ILE A 140 34.70 41.86 -71.62
C ILE A 140 36.16 42.31 -71.49
N ASP A 141 37.00 41.78 -72.37
CA ASP A 141 38.36 42.24 -72.53
C ASP A 141 38.36 43.61 -73.23
N ALA A 142 39.30 44.47 -72.84
CA ALA A 142 39.44 45.85 -73.31
C ALA A 142 39.61 45.98 -74.85
N ALA A 143 39.82 44.87 -75.55
CA ALA A 143 39.88 44.80 -77.00
C ALA A 143 38.50 44.76 -77.70
N ALA A 144 37.43 44.30 -77.02
CA ALA A 144 36.10 44.21 -77.64
C ALA A 144 35.33 45.55 -77.64
N HIS A 145 35.75 46.52 -76.81
CA HIS A 145 35.08 47.81 -76.68
C HIS A 145 35.59 48.89 -77.64
N SER A 146 36.80 48.78 -78.23
CA SER A 146 37.24 49.74 -79.24
C SER A 146 36.40 49.62 -80.52
N ASP A 147 36.12 48.40 -80.97
CA ASP A 147 35.36 48.17 -82.22
C ASP A 147 33.89 48.62 -82.13
N ILE A 148 33.29 48.64 -80.94
CA ILE A 148 31.90 49.10 -80.73
C ILE A 148 31.86 50.61 -80.56
N LEU A 149 32.83 51.20 -79.85
CA LEU A 149 32.94 52.65 -79.71
C LEU A 149 33.32 53.33 -81.03
N ASP A 150 34.20 52.72 -81.83
CA ASP A 150 34.59 53.22 -83.15
C ASP A 150 33.42 53.16 -84.16
N LYS A 151 32.55 52.16 -84.06
CA LYS A 151 31.31 52.10 -84.87
C LYS A 151 30.27 53.15 -84.46
N LEU A 152 30.19 53.51 -83.18
CA LEU A 152 29.27 54.54 -82.68
C LEU A 152 29.76 55.97 -83.01
N VAL A 153 31.08 56.17 -83.05
CA VAL A 153 31.68 57.45 -83.50
C VAL A 153 31.59 57.60 -85.02
N ALA A 154 31.54 56.51 -85.79
CA ALA A 154 31.36 56.53 -87.24
C ALA A 154 29.89 56.77 -87.71
N GLU A 155 28.91 56.70 -86.80
CA GLU A 155 27.49 57.00 -87.07
C GLU A 155 27.03 58.40 -86.61
N LEU A 156 27.96 59.26 -86.15
CA LEU A 156 27.78 60.70 -85.94
C LEU A 156 28.51 61.50 -87.04
#